data_AF-A0A536YL00-F1
#
_entry.id   AF-A0A536YL00-F1
#
_cell.length_a   1.000
_cell.length_b   1.000
_cell.length_c   1.000
_cell.angle_alpha   90.00
_cell.angle_beta   90.00
_cell.angle_gamma   90.00
#
_symmetry.space_group_name_H-M   'P 1'
#
loop_
_entity.id
_entity.type
_entity.pdbx_description
1 polymer ?
#
loop_
_entity_poly.entity_id
_entity_poly.type
_entity_poly.pdbx_seq_one_letter_code
_entity_poly.pdbx_strand_id
1 'polypeptide(L)'
;MPEPELTADERRHAAGLMRVNHTQAAREEEEHLAWTQQRLAELNDRPSLVNPLWYAGSFAIGLAAGMTGDGTNLGFVVETERQVEEHLSGHMDRLPPGDVKSRAIVAAMRDDEMRHGAAARDSGADDLPWLARALMRGTARLMTLTAYRL
;
A
#
# COMPACT_ATOMS: atom_id res chain seq x y z
N MET A 1 -19.37 -10.53 -25.51
CA MET A 1 -19.13 -9.21 -26.12
C MET A 1 -17.63 -9.09 -26.26
N PRO A 2 -17.05 -8.85 -27.44
CA PRO A 2 -15.62 -8.57 -27.54
C PRO A 2 -15.33 -7.28 -26.75
N GLU A 3 -14.25 -7.29 -25.96
CA GLU A 3 -13.71 -6.09 -25.30
C GLU A 3 -13.47 -5.00 -26.37
N PRO A 4 -13.85 -3.74 -26.12
CA PRO A 4 -13.60 -2.67 -27.08
C PRO A 4 -12.09 -2.49 -27.29
N GLU A 5 -11.59 -2.72 -28.51
CA GLU A 5 -10.18 -2.48 -28.83
C GLU A 5 -9.87 -0.98 -28.85
N LEU A 6 -9.04 -0.55 -27.91
CA LEU A 6 -8.56 0.83 -27.83
C LEU A 6 -7.68 1.17 -29.06
N THR A 7 -7.89 2.35 -29.63
CA THR A 7 -7.01 2.93 -30.64
C THR A 7 -5.61 3.22 -30.07
N ALA A 8 -4.62 3.47 -30.93
CA ALA A 8 -3.26 3.78 -30.48
C ALA A 8 -3.17 5.08 -29.67
N ASP A 9 -4.02 6.07 -29.99
CA ASP A 9 -4.12 7.33 -29.24
C ASP A 9 -4.75 7.11 -27.87
N GLU A 10 -5.83 6.33 -27.79
CA GLU A 10 -6.47 5.98 -26.52
C GLU A 10 -5.52 5.19 -25.60
N ARG A 11 -4.73 4.25 -26.16
CA ARG A 11 -3.68 3.53 -25.40
C ARG A 11 -2.59 4.46 -24.87
N ARG A 12 -2.15 5.45 -25.65
CA ARG A 12 -1.18 6.45 -25.20
C ARG A 12 -1.74 7.32 -24.08
N HIS A 13 -3.00 7.74 -24.19
CA HIS A 13 -3.67 8.50 -23.14
C HIS A 13 -3.88 7.68 -21.87
N ALA A 14 -4.36 6.44 -21.98
CA ALA A 14 -4.51 5.52 -20.85
C ALA A 14 -3.17 5.30 -20.13
N ALA A 15 -2.10 5.01 -20.88
CA ALA A 15 -0.76 4.88 -20.30
C ALA A 15 -0.27 6.19 -19.66
N GLY A 16 -0.64 7.36 -20.21
CA GLY A 16 -0.36 8.66 -19.60
C GLY A 16 -1.05 8.86 -18.27
N LEU A 17 -2.35 8.58 -18.20
CA LEU A 17 -3.15 8.68 -16.99
C LEU A 17 -2.66 7.71 -15.90
N MET A 18 -2.33 6.48 -16.29
CA MET A 18 -1.76 5.47 -15.37
C MET A 18 -0.45 5.94 -14.76
N ARG A 19 0.46 6.54 -15.55
CA ARG A 19 1.72 7.11 -15.02
C ARG A 19 1.47 8.23 -14.03
N VAL A 20 0.56 9.16 -14.34
CA VAL A 20 0.21 10.26 -13.43
C VAL A 20 -0.35 9.71 -12.11
N ASN A 21 -1.26 8.73 -12.19
CA ASN A 21 -1.84 8.12 -11.00
C ASN A 21 -0.77 7.42 -10.13
N HIS A 22 0.11 6.62 -10.72
CA HIS A 22 1.21 5.98 -9.99
C HIS A 22 2.20 6.99 -9.40
N THR A 23 2.46 8.09 -10.09
CA THR A 23 3.36 9.14 -9.58
C THR A 23 2.74 9.85 -8.38
N GLN A 24 1.42 10.07 -8.42
CA GLN A 24 0.69 10.63 -7.29
C GLN A 24 0.70 9.69 -6.08
N ALA A 25 0.37 8.41 -6.27
CA ALA A 25 0.42 7.41 -5.22
C ALA A 25 1.82 7.32 -4.59
N ALA A 26 2.88 7.27 -5.42
CA ALA A 26 4.26 7.23 -4.91
C ALA A 26 4.63 8.45 -4.05
N ARG A 27 4.09 9.64 -4.36
CA ARG A 27 4.29 10.83 -3.53
C ARG A 27 3.53 10.75 -2.20
N GLU A 28 2.30 10.23 -2.23
CA GLU A 28 1.50 10.00 -1.02
C GLU A 28 2.24 9.04 -0.07
N GLU A 29 2.83 7.96 -0.59
CA GLU A 29 3.66 7.03 0.19
C GLU A 29 4.90 7.69 0.83
N GLU A 30 5.60 8.56 0.08
CA GLU A 30 6.73 9.32 0.60
C GLU A 30 6.30 10.27 1.72
N GLU A 31 5.13 10.90 1.58
CA GLU A 31 4.55 11.78 2.60
C GLU A 31 4.16 10.99 3.86
N HIS A 32 3.56 9.80 3.72
CA HIS A 32 3.26 8.91 4.83
C HIS A 32 4.52 8.54 5.62
N LEU A 33 5.59 8.17 4.90
CA LEU A 33 6.87 7.87 5.51
C LEU A 33 7.45 9.10 6.24
N ALA A 34 7.35 10.28 5.66
CA ALA A 34 7.80 11.52 6.29
C ALA A 34 7.00 11.85 7.56
N TRP A 35 5.67 11.73 7.52
CA TRP A 35 4.80 11.96 8.68
C TRP A 35 5.10 11.00 9.82
N THR A 36 5.27 9.71 9.51
CA THR A 36 5.57 8.69 10.52
C THR A 36 6.95 8.90 11.14
N GLN A 37 7.98 9.20 10.35
CA GLN A 37 9.31 9.53 10.85
C GLN A 37 9.31 10.77 11.74
N GLN A 38 8.64 11.83 11.31
CA GLN A 38 8.49 13.04 12.11
C GLN A 38 7.78 12.74 13.43
N ARG A 39 6.71 11.93 13.39
CA ARG A 39 5.94 11.61 14.59
C ARG A 39 6.74 10.76 15.58
N LEU A 40 7.52 9.80 15.09
CA LEU A 40 8.46 9.03 15.93
C LEU A 40 9.48 9.94 16.61
N ALA A 41 10.06 10.89 15.86
CA ALA A 41 11.01 11.85 16.43
C ALA A 41 10.38 12.72 17.53
N GLU A 42 9.15 13.19 17.35
CA GLU A 42 8.40 13.95 18.36
C GLU A 42 8.08 13.14 19.62
N LEU A 43 7.96 11.82 19.48
CA LEU A 43 7.77 10.88 20.59
C LEU A 43 9.09 10.44 21.25
N ASN A 44 10.23 10.96 20.78
CA ASN A 44 11.58 10.51 21.15
C ASN A 44 11.82 9.01 20.90
N ASP A 45 11.24 8.50 19.80
CA ASP A 45 11.39 7.11 19.35
C ASP A 45 12.09 7.05 17.99
N ARG A 46 12.35 5.84 17.48
CA ARG A 46 13.10 5.59 16.24
C ARG A 46 12.41 4.56 15.34
N PRO A 47 12.67 4.58 14.02
CA PRO A 47 12.27 3.49 13.14
C PRO A 47 12.86 2.15 13.58
N SER A 48 12.14 1.07 13.27
CA SER A 48 12.56 -0.30 13.56
C SER A 48 13.88 -0.65 12.84
N LEU A 49 14.76 -1.41 13.49
CA LEU A 49 16.03 -1.85 12.89
C LEU A 49 15.83 -2.84 11.74
N VAL A 50 14.69 -3.53 11.70
CA VAL A 50 14.37 -4.48 10.62
C VAL A 50 13.78 -3.81 9.38
N ASN A 51 13.57 -2.48 9.41
CA ASN A 51 13.01 -1.75 8.27
C ASN A 51 13.79 -1.95 6.94
N PRO A 52 15.14 -1.95 6.91
CA PRO A 52 15.88 -2.19 5.66
C PRO A 52 15.62 -3.57 5.06
N LEU A 53 15.46 -4.60 5.91
CA LEU A 53 15.15 -5.95 5.48
C LEU A 53 13.75 -6.01 4.86
N TRP A 54 12.77 -5.38 5.51
CA TRP A 54 11.40 -5.33 5.01
C TRP A 54 11.26 -4.53 3.72
N TYR A 55 11.98 -3.41 3.59
CA TYR A 55 12.04 -2.64 2.36
C TYR A 55 12.60 -3.48 1.21
N ALA A 56 13.75 -4.14 1.43
CA ALA A 56 14.36 -4.99 0.41
C ALA A 56 13.45 -6.15 -0.02
N GLY A 57 12.77 -6.80 0.94
CA GLY A 57 11.81 -7.87 0.66
C GLY A 57 10.60 -7.37 -0.13
N SER A 58 10.01 -6.24 0.27
CA SER A 58 8.84 -5.65 -0.39
C SER A 58 9.17 -5.20 -1.82
N PHE A 59 10.35 -4.61 -2.02
CA PHE A 59 10.84 -4.23 -3.34
C PHE A 59 11.01 -5.44 -4.26
N ALA A 60 11.62 -6.53 -3.77
CA ALA A 60 11.77 -7.76 -4.55
C ALA A 60 10.42 -8.38 -4.95
N ILE A 61 9.45 -8.37 -4.03
CA ILE A 61 8.07 -8.85 -4.30
C ILE A 61 7.39 -7.95 -5.33
N GLY A 62 7.50 -6.63 -5.20
CA GLY A 62 6.92 -5.67 -6.15
C GLY A 62 7.49 -5.84 -7.56
N LEU A 63 8.81 -6.04 -7.68
CA LEU A 63 9.44 -6.37 -8.96
C LEU A 63 8.88 -7.67 -9.56
N ALA A 64 8.74 -8.72 -8.75
CA ALA A 64 8.18 -9.99 -9.22
C ALA A 64 6.72 -9.85 -9.66
N ALA A 65 5.89 -9.14 -8.89
CA ALA A 65 4.49 -8.89 -9.22
C ALA A 65 4.35 -8.10 -10.53
N GLY A 66 5.19 -7.09 -10.74
CA GLY A 66 5.24 -6.30 -11.98
C GLY A 66 5.54 -7.12 -13.23
N MET A 67 6.13 -8.31 -13.10
CA MET A 67 6.42 -9.21 -14.23
C MET A 67 5.26 -10.16 -14.58
N THR A 68 4.19 -10.22 -13.76
CA THR A 68 3.11 -11.22 -13.89
C THR A 68 1.91 -10.79 -14.75
N GLY A 69 1.92 -9.56 -15.30
CA GLY A 69 0.86 -8.99 -16.12
C GLY A 69 0.01 -7.94 -15.38
N ASP A 70 -0.60 -7.03 -16.13
CA ASP A 70 -1.19 -5.79 -15.58
C ASP A 70 -2.34 -6.06 -14.60
N GLY A 71 -3.28 -6.94 -14.93
CA GLY A 71 -4.45 -7.26 -14.08
C GLY A 71 -4.08 -7.94 -12.75
N THR A 72 -3.18 -8.93 -12.79
CA THR A 72 -2.70 -9.61 -11.57
C THR A 72 -1.83 -8.72 -10.69
N ASN A 73 -1.01 -7.84 -11.30
CA ASN A 73 -0.25 -6.83 -10.56
C ASN A 73 -1.19 -5.86 -9.84
N LEU A 74 -2.20 -5.33 -10.54
CA LEU A 74 -3.23 -4.49 -9.92
C LEU A 74 -3.99 -5.23 -8.81
N GLY A 75 -4.29 -6.52 -8.98
CA GLY A 75 -4.85 -7.39 -7.94
C GLY A 75 -3.99 -7.48 -6.68
N PHE A 76 -2.67 -7.53 -6.86
CA PHE A 76 -1.71 -7.49 -5.76
C PHE A 76 -1.70 -6.15 -5.03
N VAL A 77 -1.78 -5.03 -5.76
CA VAL A 77 -1.94 -3.70 -5.17
C VAL A 77 -3.22 -3.64 -4.35
N VAL A 78 -4.37 -4.00 -4.93
CA VAL A 78 -5.68 -4.00 -4.22
C VAL A 78 -5.63 -4.79 -2.91
N GLU A 79 -5.01 -5.97 -2.90
CA GLU A 79 -4.90 -6.78 -1.69
C GLU A 79 -3.91 -6.17 -0.67
N THR A 80 -2.83 -5.55 -1.15
CA THR A 80 -1.87 -4.84 -0.28
C THR A 80 -2.57 -3.68 0.42
N GLU A 81 -3.23 -2.80 -0.33
CA GLU A 81 -3.94 -1.64 0.24
C GLU A 81 -5.00 -2.06 1.25
N ARG A 82 -5.77 -3.11 0.92
CA ARG A 82 -6.78 -3.66 1.81
C ARG A 82 -6.18 -4.14 3.14
N GLN A 83 -5.01 -4.76 3.11
CA GLN A 83 -4.33 -5.21 4.33
C GLN A 83 -3.70 -4.06 5.12
N VAL A 84 -3.20 -3.02 4.43
CA VAL A 84 -2.71 -1.80 5.09
C VAL A 84 -3.86 -1.05 5.75
N GLU A 85 -5.00 -0.87 5.08
CA GLU A 85 -6.21 -0.28 5.63
C GLU A 85 -6.68 -1.01 6.91
N GLU A 86 -6.75 -2.35 6.86
CA GLU A 86 -7.06 -3.20 8.03
C GLU A 86 -6.05 -2.94 9.17
N HIS A 87 -4.77 -2.82 8.84
CA HIS A 87 -3.71 -2.58 9.80
C HIS A 87 -3.80 -1.20 10.46
N LEU A 88 -4.00 -0.14 9.66
CA LEU A 88 -4.14 1.24 10.13
C LEU A 88 -5.38 1.40 11.00
N SER A 89 -6.50 0.79 10.60
CA SER A 89 -7.72 0.76 11.41
C SER A 89 -7.47 0.11 12.77
N GLY A 90 -6.81 -1.05 12.80
CA GLY A 90 -6.42 -1.69 14.04
C GLY A 90 -5.40 -0.88 14.86
N HIS A 91 -4.55 -0.08 14.22
CA HIS A 91 -3.62 0.81 14.90
C HIS A 91 -4.35 1.98 15.58
N MET A 92 -5.38 2.55 14.94
CA MET A 92 -6.21 3.60 15.53
C MET A 92 -6.85 3.15 16.86
N ASP A 93 -7.30 1.91 16.95
CA ASP A 93 -7.90 1.35 18.16
C ASP A 93 -6.90 1.18 19.32
N ARG A 94 -5.61 1.04 19.00
CA ARG A 94 -4.53 0.81 19.97
C ARG A 94 -3.84 2.09 20.42
N LEU A 95 -3.99 3.18 19.67
CA LEU A 95 -3.40 4.47 20.01
C LEU A 95 -4.00 5.03 21.32
N PRO A 96 -3.18 5.60 22.21
CA PRO A 96 -3.67 6.25 23.43
C PRO A 96 -4.78 7.27 23.12
N PRO A 97 -5.83 7.39 23.95
CA PRO A 97 -6.94 8.32 23.70
C PRO A 97 -6.48 9.79 23.53
N GLY A 98 -5.42 10.18 24.23
CA GLY A 98 -4.85 11.54 24.17
C GLY A 98 -3.93 11.81 22.98
N ASP A 99 -3.53 10.79 22.20
CA ASP A 99 -2.63 10.99 21.05
C ASP A 99 -3.41 11.36 19.77
N VAL A 100 -4.03 12.55 19.82
CA VAL A 100 -4.84 13.09 18.73
C VAL A 100 -4.02 13.25 17.44
N LYS A 101 -2.74 13.62 17.56
CA LYS A 101 -1.87 13.86 16.41
C LYS A 101 -1.56 12.57 15.65
N SER A 102 -1.12 11.52 16.34
CA SER A 102 -0.89 10.21 15.68
C SER A 102 -2.18 9.66 15.09
N ARG A 103 -3.31 9.84 15.78
CA ARG A 103 -4.62 9.40 15.28
C ARG A 103 -5.02 10.10 13.99
N ALA A 104 -4.78 11.40 13.88
CA ALA A 104 -5.05 12.16 12.66
C ALA A 104 -4.16 11.71 11.49
N ILE A 105 -2.87 11.47 11.74
CA ILE A 105 -1.94 10.95 10.73
C ILE A 105 -2.41 9.58 10.22
N VAL A 106 -2.68 8.64 11.13
CA VAL A 106 -3.13 7.28 10.77
C VAL A 106 -4.48 7.29 10.04
N ALA A 107 -5.39 8.19 10.43
CA ALA A 107 -6.67 8.34 9.73
C ALA A 107 -6.49 8.84 8.30
N ALA A 108 -5.63 9.85 8.08
CA ALA A 108 -5.32 10.35 6.74
C ALA A 108 -4.71 9.26 5.87
N MET A 109 -3.69 8.55 6.38
CA MET A 109 -3.07 7.42 5.67
C MET A 109 -4.11 6.36 5.27
N ARG A 110 -5.01 5.97 6.20
CA ARG A 110 -6.03 4.96 5.91
C ARG A 110 -6.97 5.41 4.79
N ASP A 111 -7.40 6.67 4.82
CA ASP A 111 -8.30 7.20 3.81
C ASP A 111 -7.59 7.28 2.44
N ASP A 112 -6.27 7.48 2.41
CA ASP A 112 -5.44 7.40 1.20
C ASP A 112 -5.36 5.96 0.65
N GLU A 113 -5.11 4.95 1.49
CA GLU A 113 -5.05 3.55 1.04
C GLU A 113 -6.40 3.04 0.52
N MET A 114 -7.50 3.50 1.12
CA MET A 114 -8.83 3.22 0.59
C MET A 114 -8.99 3.73 -0.85
N ARG A 115 -8.46 4.93 -1.15
CA ARG A 115 -8.47 5.51 -2.50
C ARG A 115 -7.55 4.73 -3.43
N HIS A 116 -6.35 4.36 -2.99
CA HIS A 116 -5.41 3.54 -3.76
C HIS A 116 -6.03 2.20 -4.17
N GLY A 117 -6.64 1.49 -3.21
CA GLY A 117 -7.29 0.20 -3.46
C GLY A 117 -8.49 0.31 -4.40
N ALA A 118 -9.28 1.39 -4.28
CA ALA A 118 -10.38 1.66 -5.20
C ALA A 118 -9.86 1.96 -6.62
N ALA A 119 -8.86 2.83 -6.76
CA ALA A 119 -8.26 3.19 -8.04
C ALA A 119 -7.62 1.98 -8.75
N ALA A 120 -6.95 1.10 -8.01
CA ALA A 120 -6.38 -0.13 -8.55
C ALA A 120 -7.47 -1.10 -9.04
N ARG A 121 -8.57 -1.24 -8.28
CA ARG A 121 -9.73 -2.05 -8.68
C ARG A 121 -10.39 -1.52 -9.95
N ASP A 122 -10.64 -0.21 -10.00
CA ASP A 122 -11.27 0.47 -11.14
C ASP A 122 -10.40 0.43 -12.40
N SER A 123 -9.08 0.23 -12.23
CA SER A 123 -8.11 0.05 -13.33
C SER A 123 -8.08 -1.37 -13.91
N GLY A 124 -8.96 -2.29 -13.45
CA GLY A 124 -9.08 -3.65 -13.98
C GLY A 124 -8.27 -4.70 -13.22
N ALA A 125 -8.17 -4.56 -11.90
CA ALA A 125 -7.51 -5.56 -11.06
C ALA A 125 -8.20 -6.93 -11.12
N ASP A 126 -7.40 -7.99 -11.29
CA ASP A 126 -7.87 -9.36 -11.14
C ASP A 126 -7.96 -9.75 -9.65
N ASP A 127 -8.91 -10.62 -9.31
CA ASP A 127 -8.96 -11.21 -7.97
C ASP A 127 -7.76 -12.13 -7.74
N LEU A 128 -6.94 -11.81 -6.72
CA LEU A 128 -5.85 -12.71 -6.33
C LEU A 128 -6.39 -14.05 -5.81
N PRO A 129 -5.72 -15.18 -6.12
CA PRO A 129 -6.05 -16.48 -5.56
C PRO A 129 -6.05 -16.44 -4.02
N TRP A 130 -6.99 -17.17 -3.40
CA TRP A 130 -7.12 -17.18 -1.93
C TRP A 130 -5.81 -17.55 -1.21
N LEU A 131 -5.01 -18.43 -1.81
CA LEU A 131 -3.72 -18.86 -1.27
C LEU A 131 -2.72 -17.70 -1.24
N ALA A 132 -2.66 -16.88 -2.30
CA ALA A 132 -1.81 -15.70 -2.35
C ALA A 132 -2.21 -14.68 -1.27
N ARG A 133 -3.52 -14.40 -1.14
CA ARG A 133 -4.03 -13.51 -0.09
C ARG A 133 -3.70 -14.03 1.32
N ALA A 134 -3.84 -15.34 1.54
CA ALA A 134 -3.51 -15.97 2.82
C ALA A 134 -2.01 -15.85 3.15
N LEU A 135 -1.14 -16.04 2.16
CA LEU A 135 0.30 -15.87 2.31
C LEU A 135 0.67 -14.42 2.62
N MET A 136 0.13 -13.45 1.86
CA MET A 136 0.33 -12.02 2.11
C MET A 136 -0.06 -11.64 3.53
N ARG A 137 -1.23 -12.08 3.99
CA ARG A 137 -1.71 -11.83 5.36
C ARG A 137 -0.81 -12.48 6.42
N GLY A 138 -0.25 -13.66 6.14
CA GLY A 138 0.75 -14.30 6.99
C GLY A 138 2.03 -13.44 7.11
N THR A 139 2.54 -12.96 5.98
CA THR A 139 3.71 -12.08 5.92
C THR A 139 3.48 -10.75 6.63
N ALA A 140 2.34 -10.09 6.41
CA ALA A 140 1.99 -8.84 7.08
C ALA A 140 1.94 -8.98 8.61
N ARG A 141 1.42 -10.10 9.12
CA ARG A 141 1.44 -10.40 10.56
C ARG A 141 2.84 -10.61 11.10
N LEU A 142 3.71 -11.28 10.34
CA LEU A 142 5.11 -11.47 10.73
C LEU A 142 5.84 -10.12 10.80
N MET A 143 5.66 -9.28 9.78
CA MET A 143 6.22 -7.93 9.72
C MET A 143 5.84 -7.10 10.93
N THR A 144 4.54 -6.96 11.17
CA THR A 144 4.02 -6.15 12.27
C THR A 144 4.49 -6.65 13.63
N LEU A 145 4.54 -7.97 13.85
CA LEU A 145 5.02 -8.55 15.10
C LEU A 145 6.53 -8.31 15.33
N THR A 146 7.34 -8.37 14.28
CA THR A 146 8.78 -8.10 14.38
C THR A 146 9.07 -6.62 14.64
N ALA A 147 8.32 -5.72 13.98
CA ALA A 147 8.48 -4.27 14.16
C ALA A 147 8.18 -3.82 15.59
N TYR A 148 7.24 -4.48 16.29
CA TYR A 148 6.97 -4.18 17.71
C TYR A 148 8.07 -4.65 18.68
N ARG A 149 8.99 -5.52 18.24
CA ARG A 149 9.97 -6.15 19.13
C ARG A 149 11.42 -5.73 18.89
N LEU A 150 11.75 -5.12 17.74
CA LEU A 150 13.13 -4.84 17.28
C LEU A 150 13.25 -3.48 16.57
#